data_AF-A0A2M8Y430-F1
#
_entry.id   AF-A0A2M8Y430-F1
#
_cell.length_a   1.000
_cell.length_b   1.000
_cell.length_c   1.000
_cell.angle_alpha   90.00
_cell.angle_beta   90.00
_cell.angle_gamma   90.00
#
_symmetry.space_group_name_H-M   'P 1'
#
loop_
_entity.id
_entity.type
_entity.pdbx_description
1 polymer ?
#
loop_
_entity_poly.entity_id
_entity_poly.type
_entity_poly.pdbx_seq_one_letter_code
_entity_poly.pdbx_strand_id
1 'polypeptide(L)'
;MEEKYIINQIEKRIEPLEKKCSYCRKKEMSLMNSCFFQTLYLEQNRSNYVVFRNVKFNKVSIGVPRCEDCKSIHEESETKAKKYIFIATGIMLIMPLLFSFSLDAFKGGIIPALIVLIAGFLIKNYIVEKIIINTDILSEKDGATYSVIVQNFLEEGWQYKKPEA
;
A
#
# COMPACT_ATOMS: atom_id res chain seq x y z
N MET A 1 30.26 11.94 -0.38
CA MET A 1 28.97 11.25 -0.16
C MET A 1 28.87 10.19 -1.23
N GLU A 2 28.82 8.92 -0.85
CA GLU A 2 28.51 7.86 -1.81
C GLU A 2 27.09 8.11 -2.36
N GLU A 3 26.93 8.06 -3.68
CA GLU A 3 25.62 8.13 -4.31
C GLU A 3 24.81 6.92 -3.85
N LYS A 4 23.64 7.15 -3.23
CA LYS A 4 22.79 6.09 -2.67
C LYS A 4 21.65 5.66 -3.60
N TYR A 5 21.37 6.44 -4.64
CA TYR A 5 20.25 6.20 -5.56
C TYR A 5 20.48 6.82 -6.95
N ILE A 6 19.73 6.35 -7.94
CA ILE A 6 19.67 6.90 -9.30
C ILE A 6 18.27 7.47 -9.54
N ILE A 7 18.18 8.61 -10.23
CA ILE A 7 16.89 9.20 -10.63
C ILE A 7 16.55 8.71 -12.04
N ASN A 8 15.49 7.91 -12.16
CA ASN A 8 14.92 7.52 -13.43
C ASN A 8 13.92 8.59 -13.88
N GLN A 9 14.35 9.42 -14.84
CA GLN A 9 13.54 10.53 -15.35
C GLN A 9 12.33 10.08 -16.18
N ILE A 10 12.42 8.91 -16.83
CA ILE A 10 11.37 8.36 -17.69
C ILE A 10 10.18 7.91 -16.83
N GLU A 11 10.46 7.11 -15.81
CA GLU A 11 9.44 6.57 -14.91
C GLU A 11 9.17 7.51 -13.71
N LYS A 12 9.86 8.64 -13.64
CA LYS A 12 9.73 9.67 -12.59
C LYS A 12 9.84 9.07 -11.17
N ARG A 13 10.84 8.21 -10.97
CA ARG A 13 11.07 7.49 -9.72
C ARG A 13 12.54 7.44 -9.34
N ILE A 14 12.79 7.24 -8.06
CA ILE A 14 14.12 7.04 -7.49
C ILE A 14 14.37 5.54 -7.34
N GLU A 15 15.50 5.10 -7.86
CA GLU A 15 15.91 3.70 -7.88
C GLU A 15 17.07 3.46 -6.90
N PRO A 16 16.97 2.46 -6.00
CA PRO A 16 17.99 2.20 -5.01
C PRO A 16 19.24 1.59 -5.65
N LEU A 17 20.41 2.06 -5.21
CA LEU A 17 21.68 1.40 -5.53
C LEU A 17 21.95 0.21 -4.61
N GLU A 18 21.44 0.26 -3.38
CA GLU A 18 21.48 -0.86 -2.44
C GLU A 18 20.61 -2.02 -2.96
N LYS A 19 21.22 -3.20 -3.09
CA LYS A 19 20.52 -4.40 -3.57
C LYS A 19 19.94 -5.25 -2.45
N LYS A 20 20.36 -5.06 -1.20
CA LYS A 20 19.92 -5.90 -0.08
C LYS A 20 18.42 -5.70 0.16
N CYS A 21 17.65 -6.79 0.20
CA CYS A 21 16.21 -6.74 0.38
C CYS A 21 15.85 -6.18 1.77
N SER A 22 15.10 -5.09 1.85
CA SER A 22 14.69 -4.49 3.14
C SER A 22 13.66 -5.34 3.89
N TYR A 23 12.99 -6.27 3.21
CA TYR A 23 11.88 -7.07 3.74
C TYR A 23 12.35 -8.35 4.43
N CYS A 24 13.11 -9.19 3.74
CA CYS A 24 13.63 -10.44 4.30
C CYS A 24 15.05 -10.31 4.85
N ARG A 25 15.80 -9.27 4.44
CA ARG A 25 17.21 -9.00 4.80
C ARG A 25 18.22 -10.11 4.49
N LYS A 26 17.77 -11.19 3.85
CA LYS A 26 18.56 -12.39 3.52
C LYS A 26 19.06 -12.38 2.07
N LYS A 27 18.22 -11.96 1.13
CA LYS A 27 18.49 -12.01 -0.31
C LYS A 27 18.72 -10.61 -0.89
N GLU A 28 19.39 -10.59 -2.04
CA GLU A 28 19.54 -9.38 -2.84
C GLU A 28 18.46 -9.28 -3.92
N MET A 29 18.24 -8.06 -4.39
CA MET A 29 17.40 -7.73 -5.51
C MET A 29 18.14 -8.03 -6.83
N SER A 30 17.53 -8.88 -7.65
CA SER A 30 17.95 -9.19 -9.02
C SER A 30 17.46 -8.13 -10.02
N LEU A 31 16.20 -7.71 -9.90
CA LEU A 31 15.50 -6.87 -10.86
C LEU A 31 14.94 -5.62 -10.18
N MET A 32 15.11 -4.46 -10.83
CA MET A 32 14.53 -3.19 -10.35
C MET A 32 12.99 -3.25 -10.28
N ASN A 33 12.36 -4.00 -11.19
CA ASN A 33 10.90 -4.22 -11.20
C ASN A 33 10.39 -5.06 -10.03
N SER A 34 11.30 -5.61 -9.21
CA SER A 34 10.94 -6.30 -7.97
C SER A 34 10.78 -5.32 -6.80
N CYS A 35 11.36 -4.11 -6.89
CA CYS A 35 11.21 -3.05 -5.90
C CYS A 35 9.76 -2.77 -5.56
N PHE A 36 9.54 -2.39 -4.31
CA PHE A 36 8.32 -1.71 -3.90
C PHE A 36 8.57 -0.20 -3.97
N PHE A 37 7.71 0.55 -4.66
CA PHE A 37 7.88 2.00 -4.77
C PHE A 37 7.02 2.72 -3.75
N GLN A 38 7.65 3.22 -2.70
CA GLN A 38 7.01 4.02 -1.68
C GLN A 38 6.90 5.47 -2.13
N THR A 39 5.69 6.01 -2.18
CA THR A 39 5.48 7.44 -2.44
C THR A 39 5.69 8.23 -1.16
N LEU A 40 6.49 9.30 -1.25
CA LEU A 40 6.64 10.33 -0.21
C LEU A 40 6.22 11.70 -0.75
N TYR A 41 5.87 12.59 0.17
CA TYR A 41 5.42 13.95 -0.10
C TYR A 41 6.25 14.97 0.68
N LEU A 42 6.54 16.11 0.06
CA LEU A 42 7.17 17.25 0.74
C LEU A 42 6.25 18.46 0.61
N GLU A 43 5.81 18.99 1.74
CA GLU A 43 5.00 20.21 1.76
C GLU A 43 5.89 21.40 1.38
N GLN A 44 5.45 22.19 0.41
CA GLN A 44 6.19 23.35 -0.10
C GLN A 44 5.63 24.64 0.47
N ASN A 45 4.31 24.80 0.43
CA ASN A 45 3.64 25.99 0.91
C ASN A 45 2.19 25.66 1.30
N ARG A 46 1.76 26.19 2.45
CA ARG A 46 0.38 26.13 2.91
C ARG A 46 -0.17 27.54 3.04
N SER A 47 -1.23 27.81 2.30
CA SER A 47 -2.01 29.04 2.41
C SER A 47 -3.28 28.76 3.20
N ASN A 48 -3.45 29.47 4.32
CA ASN A 48 -4.59 29.35 5.23
C ASN A 48 -5.29 30.71 5.35
N TYR A 49 -6.09 31.05 4.34
CA TYR A 49 -6.98 32.22 4.41
C TYR A 49 -8.32 31.80 5.01
N VAL A 50 -9.04 32.73 5.65
CA VAL A 50 -10.31 32.49 6.37
C VAL A 50 -11.34 31.74 5.51
N VAL A 51 -11.32 31.95 4.19
CA VAL A 51 -12.28 31.37 3.23
C VAL A 51 -11.63 30.32 2.31
N PHE A 52 -10.30 30.21 2.29
CA PHE A 52 -9.59 29.36 1.33
C PHE A 52 -8.34 28.72 1.95
N ARG A 53 -8.28 27.39 1.90
CA ARG A 53 -7.10 26.61 2.26
C ARG A 53 -6.55 25.92 1.03
N ASN A 54 -5.25 26.00 0.83
CA ASN A 54 -4.57 25.29 -0.25
C ASN A 54 -3.15 24.92 0.18
N VAL A 55 -2.75 23.70 -0.18
CA VAL A 55 -1.44 23.14 0.10
C VAL A 55 -0.77 22.71 -1.20
N LYS A 56 0.40 23.29 -1.45
CA LYS A 56 1.30 22.87 -2.53
C LYS A 56 2.30 21.87 -1.97
N PHE A 57 2.49 20.76 -2.66
CA PHE A 57 3.41 19.71 -2.25
C PHE A 57 4.11 19.09 -3.46
N ASN A 58 5.32 18.60 -3.25
CA ASN A 58 6.03 17.74 -4.18
C ASN A 58 5.75 16.28 -3.84
N LYS A 59 5.81 15.40 -4.85
CA LYS A 59 5.67 13.95 -4.68
C LYS A 59 6.85 13.25 -5.34
N VAL A 60 7.33 12.19 -4.73
CA VAL A 60 8.38 11.34 -5.29
C VAL A 60 8.10 9.89 -4.95
N SER A 61 8.41 8.99 -5.88
CA SER A 61 8.33 7.54 -5.68
C SER A 61 9.73 6.99 -5.46
N ILE A 62 9.97 6.38 -4.31
CA ILE A 62 11.27 5.85 -3.89
C ILE A 62 11.22 4.33 -3.91
N GLY A 63 12.13 3.71 -4.64
CA GLY A 63 12.28 2.26 -4.68
C GLY A 63 12.88 1.73 -3.37
N VAL A 64 12.15 0.85 -2.73
CA VAL A 64 12.60 0.04 -1.59
C VAL A 64 13.05 -1.31 -2.16
N PRO A 65 14.34 -1.70 -1.96
CA PRO A 65 14.87 -2.91 -2.55
C PRO A 65 14.15 -4.14 -2.01
N ARG A 66 13.67 -4.97 -2.94
CA ARG A 66 12.86 -6.16 -2.65
C ARG A 66 13.27 -7.30 -3.58
N CYS A 67 13.49 -8.49 -3.02
CA CYS A 67 13.77 -9.68 -3.83
C CYS A 67 12.49 -10.26 -4.44
N GLU A 68 12.63 -11.06 -5.50
CA GLU A 68 11.51 -11.66 -6.23
C GLU A 68 10.60 -12.53 -5.34
N ASP A 69 11.19 -13.29 -4.40
CA ASP A 69 10.39 -14.09 -3.46
C ASP A 69 9.53 -13.24 -2.52
N CYS A 70 10.05 -12.10 -2.06
CA CYS A 70 9.25 -11.20 -1.23
C CYS A 70 8.12 -10.59 -2.06
N LYS A 71 8.40 -10.22 -3.31
CA LYS A 71 7.38 -9.72 -4.24
C LYS A 71 6.27 -10.74 -4.45
N SER A 72 6.60 -12.01 -4.70
CA SER A 72 5.58 -13.04 -4.91
C SER A 72 4.72 -13.27 -3.66
N ILE A 73 5.31 -13.27 -2.47
CA ILE A 73 4.55 -13.38 -1.21
C ILE A 73 3.61 -12.18 -1.03
N HIS A 74 4.08 -10.95 -1.29
CA HIS A 74 3.24 -9.76 -1.23
C HIS A 74 2.08 -9.82 -2.23
N GLU A 75 2.34 -10.16 -3.49
CA GLU A 75 1.31 -10.30 -4.53
C GLU A 75 0.30 -11.41 -4.20
N GLU A 76 0.77 -12.55 -3.69
CA GLU A 76 -0.08 -13.65 -3.25
C GLU A 76 -0.95 -13.23 -2.06
N SER A 77 -0.37 -12.53 -1.08
CA SER A 77 -1.11 -12.05 0.09
C SER A 77 -2.17 -11.01 -0.29
N GLU A 78 -1.89 -10.11 -1.24
CA GLU A 78 -2.87 -9.15 -1.76
C GLU A 78 -4.01 -9.86 -2.49
N THR A 79 -3.67 -10.88 -3.27
CA THR A 79 -4.65 -11.70 -4.00
C THR A 79 -5.53 -12.48 -3.02
N LYS A 80 -4.95 -13.07 -1.96
CA LYS A 80 -5.69 -13.75 -0.89
C LYS A 80 -6.61 -12.79 -0.15
N ALA A 81 -6.14 -11.59 0.20
CA ALA A 81 -6.97 -10.56 0.85
C ALA A 81 -8.17 -10.17 -0.02
N LYS A 82 -7.96 -9.90 -1.31
CA LYS A 82 -9.05 -9.63 -2.27
C LYS A 82 -10.04 -10.80 -2.33
N LYS A 83 -9.54 -12.03 -2.41
CA LYS A 83 -10.38 -13.24 -2.42
C LYS A 83 -11.26 -13.34 -1.18
N TYR A 84 -10.71 -13.09 0.02
CA TYR A 84 -11.49 -13.09 1.26
C TYR A 84 -12.58 -12.01 1.27
N ILE A 85 -12.28 -10.80 0.79
CA ILE A 85 -13.27 -9.72 0.67
C ILE A 85 -14.41 -10.12 -0.28
N PHE A 86 -14.10 -10.71 -1.44
CA PHE A 86 -15.11 -11.16 -2.39
C PHE A 86 -15.95 -12.33 -1.86
N ILE A 87 -15.34 -13.30 -1.17
CA ILE A 87 -16.07 -14.40 -0.54
C ILE A 87 -17.04 -13.85 0.51
N ALA A 88 -16.58 -12.96 1.39
CA ALA A 88 -17.43 -12.34 2.41
C ALA A 88 -18.60 -11.55 1.79
N THR A 89 -18.32 -10.81 0.71
CA THR A 89 -19.35 -10.09 -0.05
C THR A 89 -20.37 -11.05 -0.68
N GLY A 90 -19.90 -12.14 -1.28
CA GLY A 90 -20.77 -13.15 -1.88
C GLY A 90 -21.68 -13.85 -0.87
N ILE A 91 -21.16 -14.15 0.32
CA ILE A 91 -21.97 -14.69 1.43
C ILE A 91 -23.09 -13.73 1.80
N MET A 92 -22.80 -12.43 1.93
CA MET A 92 -23.82 -11.42 2.25
C MET A 92 -24.89 -11.28 1.17
N LEU A 93 -24.55 -11.49 -0.10
CA LEU A 93 -25.53 -11.48 -1.20
C LEU A 93 -26.43 -12.72 -1.18
N ILE A 94 -25.86 -13.90 -0.92
CA ILE A 94 -26.57 -15.18 -1.04
C ILE A 94 -27.41 -15.47 0.21
N MET A 95 -26.96 -15.07 1.40
CA MET A 95 -27.64 -15.39 2.66
C MET A 95 -29.13 -15.00 2.67
N PRO A 96 -29.54 -13.78 2.29
CA PRO A 96 -30.96 -13.41 2.31
C PRO A 96 -31.80 -14.17 1.29
N LEU A 97 -31.23 -14.56 0.14
CA LEU A 97 -31.90 -15.40 -0.86
C LEU A 97 -32.20 -16.82 -0.33
N LEU A 98 -31.33 -17.36 0.54
CA LEU A 98 -31.52 -18.68 1.13
C LEU A 98 -32.58 -18.69 2.25
N PHE A 99 -32.75 -17.58 2.97
CA PHE A 99 -33.62 -17.51 4.15
C PHE A 99 -34.92 -16.70 3.95
N SER A 100 -35.05 -15.94 2.85
CA SER A 100 -36.21 -15.08 2.60
C SER A 100 -36.43 -14.87 1.08
N PHE A 101 -37.52 -15.42 0.55
CA PHE A 101 -37.95 -15.22 -0.85
C PHE A 101 -38.79 -13.94 -1.05
N SER A 102 -38.54 -12.90 -0.27
CA SER A 102 -39.27 -11.63 -0.34
C SER A 102 -38.50 -10.56 -1.13
N LEU A 103 -39.19 -9.59 -1.74
CA LEU A 103 -38.58 -8.43 -2.38
C LEU A 103 -37.75 -7.57 -1.39
N ASP A 104 -38.02 -7.66 -0.09
CA ASP A 104 -37.21 -7.03 0.96
C ASP A 104 -35.86 -7.73 1.17
N ALA A 105 -35.71 -8.99 0.75
CA ALA A 105 -34.44 -9.70 0.73
C ALA A 105 -33.39 -9.00 -0.16
N PHE A 106 -33.85 -8.26 -1.18
CA PHE A 106 -32.98 -7.48 -2.06
C PHE A 106 -32.27 -6.34 -1.31
N LYS A 107 -33.01 -5.63 -0.45
CA LYS A 107 -32.43 -4.62 0.47
C LYS A 107 -31.58 -5.29 1.55
N GLY A 108 -32.04 -6.43 2.08
CA GLY A 108 -31.34 -7.22 3.09
C GLY A 108 -30.02 -7.84 2.61
N GLY A 109 -29.82 -8.03 1.30
CA GLY A 109 -28.59 -8.61 0.74
C GLY A 109 -27.65 -7.60 0.10
N ILE A 110 -28.18 -6.72 -0.75
CA ILE A 110 -27.34 -5.80 -1.53
C ILE A 110 -26.70 -4.74 -0.65
N ILE A 111 -27.47 -4.13 0.25
CA ILE A 111 -26.95 -3.04 1.10
C ILE A 111 -25.83 -3.57 2.03
N PRO A 112 -26.01 -4.68 2.77
CA PRO A 112 -24.93 -5.24 3.58
C PRO A 112 -23.74 -5.72 2.77
N ALA A 113 -23.97 -6.33 1.59
CA ALA A 113 -22.87 -6.76 0.72
C ALA A 113 -22.02 -5.57 0.25
N LEU A 114 -22.65 -4.45 -0.13
CA LEU A 114 -21.94 -3.23 -0.51
C LEU A 114 -21.12 -2.68 0.65
N ILE A 115 -21.68 -2.68 1.86
CA ILE A 115 -20.97 -2.24 3.08
C ILE A 115 -19.76 -3.13 3.33
N VAL A 116 -19.91 -4.47 3.27
CA VAL A 116 -18.78 -5.40 3.45
C VAL A 116 -17.72 -5.22 2.37
N LEU A 117 -18.11 -5.00 1.12
CA LEU A 117 -17.18 -4.77 0.02
C LEU A 117 -16.38 -3.48 0.25
N ILE A 118 -17.05 -2.36 0.53
CA ILE A 118 -16.40 -1.06 0.79
C ILE A 118 -15.49 -1.16 2.02
N ALA A 119 -16.02 -1.64 3.15
CA ALA A 119 -15.26 -1.78 4.39
C ALA A 119 -14.06 -2.72 4.19
N GLY A 120 -14.25 -3.84 3.50
CA GLY A 120 -13.20 -4.80 3.16
C GLY A 120 -12.06 -4.17 2.37
N PHE A 121 -12.37 -3.37 1.35
CA PHE A 121 -11.35 -2.65 0.59
C PHE A 121 -10.64 -1.57 1.42
N LEU A 122 -11.34 -0.89 2.34
CA LEU A 122 -10.73 0.09 3.26
C LEU A 122 -9.74 -0.58 4.23
N ILE A 123 -10.03 -1.80 4.69
CA ILE A 123 -9.15 -2.55 5.61
C ILE A 123 -8.23 -3.55 4.88
N LYS A 124 -8.18 -3.54 3.54
CA LYS A 124 -7.42 -4.52 2.74
C LYS A 124 -5.97 -4.63 3.21
N ASN A 125 -5.29 -3.50 3.43
CA ASN A 125 -3.88 -3.50 3.82
C ASN A 125 -3.67 -4.15 5.18
N TYR A 126 -4.60 -3.98 6.12
CA TYR A 126 -4.56 -4.66 7.42
C TYR A 126 -4.76 -6.18 7.28
N ILE A 127 -5.65 -6.62 6.38
CA ILE A 127 -5.83 -8.06 6.07
C ILE A 127 -4.53 -8.62 5.46
N VAL A 128 -3.92 -7.89 4.53
CA VAL A 128 -2.64 -8.26 3.91
C VAL A 128 -1.54 -8.40 4.97
N GLU A 129 -1.38 -7.42 5.86
CA GLU A 129 -0.44 -7.48 6.99
C GLU A 129 -0.69 -8.72 7.86
N LYS A 130 -1.96 -9.03 8.17
CA LYS A 130 -2.31 -10.24 8.94
C LYS A 130 -1.97 -11.55 8.22
N ILE A 131 -2.10 -11.60 6.90
CA ILE A 131 -1.69 -12.77 6.10
C ILE A 131 -0.16 -12.92 6.11
N ILE A 132 0.55 -11.79 6.01
CA ILE A 132 2.02 -11.75 5.97
C ILE A 132 2.64 -12.03 7.34
N ILE A 133 2.01 -11.69 8.47
CA ILE A 133 2.54 -11.94 9.83
C ILE A 133 2.93 -13.42 10.05
N ASN A 134 2.29 -14.35 9.36
CA ASN A 134 2.61 -15.78 9.43
C ASN A 134 3.84 -16.19 8.58
N THR A 135 4.52 -15.21 7.98
CA THR A 135 5.73 -15.40 7.17
C THR A 135 6.88 -14.61 7.78
N ASP A 136 8.12 -15.06 7.54
CA ASP A 136 9.35 -14.39 8.02
C ASP A 136 9.68 -13.07 7.28
N ILE A 137 8.71 -12.45 6.60
CA ILE A 137 8.91 -11.23 5.82
C ILE A 137 8.14 -10.05 6.41
N LEU A 138 8.72 -8.86 6.30
CA LEU A 138 8.09 -7.63 6.76
C LEU A 138 6.97 -7.18 5.82
N SER A 139 5.99 -6.45 6.35
CA SER A 139 4.98 -5.77 5.55
C SER A 139 5.60 -4.70 4.63
N GLU A 140 4.87 -4.26 3.60
CA GLU A 140 5.35 -3.19 2.70
C GLU A 140 5.70 -1.91 3.47
N LYS A 141 4.84 -1.56 4.44
CA LYS A 141 5.03 -0.40 5.31
C LYS A 141 6.24 -0.56 6.21
N ASP A 142 6.39 -1.69 6.89
CA ASP A 142 7.49 -1.91 7.83
C ASP A 142 8.82 -2.04 7.08
N GLY A 143 8.85 -2.76 5.96
CA GLY A 143 10.05 -2.89 5.13
C GLY A 143 10.54 -1.56 4.57
N ALA A 144 9.62 -0.65 4.19
CA ALA A 144 9.98 0.70 3.78
C ALA A 144 10.68 1.51 4.88
N THR A 145 10.38 1.26 6.16
CA THR A 145 11.07 1.94 7.28
C THR A 145 12.52 1.48 7.45
N TYR A 146 12.90 0.32 6.91
CA TYR A 146 14.30 -0.15 6.95
C TYR A 146 15.12 0.25 5.72
N SER A 147 14.52 0.96 4.77
CA SER A 147 15.24 1.47 3.60
C SER A 147 16.02 2.72 3.97
N VAL A 148 17.34 2.68 3.75
CA VAL A 148 18.24 3.82 4.00
C VAL A 148 17.83 5.06 3.19
N ILE A 149 17.38 4.86 1.95
CA ILE A 149 16.98 5.99 1.07
C ILE A 149 15.70 6.62 1.59
N VAL A 150 14.70 5.80 1.97
CA VAL A 150 13.45 6.33 2.54
C VAL A 150 13.74 7.11 3.82
N GLN A 151 14.59 6.59 4.70
CA GLN A 151 14.96 7.29 5.94
C GLN A 151 15.64 8.64 5.69
N ASN A 152 16.59 8.73 4.76
CA ASN A 152 17.22 10.02 4.43
C ASN A 152 16.17 11.05 3.96
N PHE A 153 15.20 10.63 3.13
CA PHE A 153 14.12 11.54 2.70
C PHE A 153 13.23 11.95 3.87
N LEU A 154 12.91 11.05 4.80
CA LEU A 154 12.16 11.42 6.00
C LEU A 154 12.93 12.43 6.87
N GLU A 155 14.25 12.26 7.01
CA GLU A 155 15.12 13.21 7.72
C GLU A 155 15.16 14.59 7.04
N GLU A 156 15.04 14.64 5.71
CA GLU A 156 14.90 15.87 4.92
C GLU A 156 13.50 16.52 5.01
N GLY A 157 12.58 15.94 5.79
CA GLY A 157 11.23 16.48 6.01
C GLY A 157 10.16 15.96 5.05
N TRP A 158 10.46 14.92 4.26
CA TRP A 158 9.42 14.22 3.50
C TRP A 158 8.53 13.38 4.42
N GLN A 159 7.31 13.10 3.97
CA GLN A 159 6.30 12.38 4.75
C GLN A 159 5.54 11.35 3.92
N TYR A 160 5.15 10.25 4.57
CA TYR A 160 4.33 9.19 3.95
C TYR A 160 2.91 9.65 3.62
N LYS A 161 2.35 10.56 4.43
CA LYS A 161 0.98 11.04 4.26
C LYS A 161 0.95 12.22 3.32
N LYS A 162 -0.04 12.21 2.43
CA LYS A 162 -0.31 13.35 1.56
C LYS A 162 -0.73 14.55 2.43
N PRO A 163 -0.14 15.74 2.22
CA PRO A 163 -0.61 16.96 2.87
C PRO A 163 -2.04 17.30 2.44
N GLU A 164 -2.88 17.65 3.41
CA GLU A 164 -4.26 18.07 3.19
C GLU A 164 -4.44 19.54 3.59
N ALA A 165 -5.34 20.23 2.85
CA ALA A 165 -5.66 21.64 3.02
C ALA A 165 -6.62 21.88 4.18
#